data_AF-A0A3D3MNX2-F1
#
_entry.id   AF-A0A3D3MNX2-F1
#
_cell.length_a   1.000
_cell.length_b   1.000
_cell.length_c   1.000
_cell.angle_alpha   90.00
_cell.angle_beta   90.00
_cell.angle_gamma   90.00
#
_symmetry.space_group_name_H-M   'P 1'
#
loop_
_entity.id
_entity.type
_entity.pdbx_description
1 polymer ?
#
loop_
_entity_poly.entity_id
_entity_poly.type
_entity_poly.pdbx_seq_one_letter_code
_entity_poly.pdbx_strand_id
1 'polypeptide(L)' 'LVPCNLYGEAVADGKPVALSFASPMSELRKIVYTPHIYVIKLIIDGEAHTAIIKELQFHPVTDALLHVDFFEVN' A
#
# COMPACT_ATOMS: atom_id res chain seq x y z
N LEU A 1 12.85 -0.25 -5.67
CA LEU A 1 11.42 -0.59 -5.52
C LEU A 1 11.12 -0.67 -4.03
N VAL A 2 9.98 -0.17 -3.58
CA VAL A 2 9.53 -0.20 -2.19
C VAL A 2 8.57 -1.38 -2.03
N PRO A 3 8.82 -2.30 -1.08
CA PRO A 3 7.90 -3.39 -0.80
C PRO A 3 6.59 -2.86 -0.25
N CYS A 4 5.49 -3.44 -0.69
CA CYS A 4 4.13 -3.03 -0.35
C CYS A 4 3.27 -4.25 -0.06
N ASN A 5 2.35 -4.13 0.90
CA ASN A 5 1.35 -5.14 1.15
C ASN A 5 -0.05 -4.56 0.96
N LEU A 6 -0.96 -5.33 0.37
CA LEU A 6 -2.39 -5.05 0.31
C LEU A 6 -3.14 -6.13 1.05
N TYR A 7 -4.01 -5.76 1.98
CA TYR A 7 -4.88 -6.69 2.72
C TYR A 7 -6.18 -6.01 3.13
N GLY A 8 -7.20 -6.79 3.51
CA GLY A 8 -8.43 -6.25 4.10
C GLY A 8 -9.67 -6.98 3.62
N GLU A 9 -10.00 -6.84 2.33
CA GLU A 9 -11.23 -7.38 1.76
C GLU A 9 -11.15 -8.88 1.49
N ALA A 10 -10.05 -9.35 0.89
CA ALA A 10 -9.84 -10.76 0.64
C ALA A 10 -9.64 -11.54 1.94
N VAL A 11 -10.57 -12.44 2.26
CA VAL A 11 -10.50 -13.34 3.42
C VAL A 11 -10.59 -14.79 2.94
N ALA A 12 -9.60 -15.60 3.31
CA ALA A 12 -9.59 -17.04 3.10
C ALA A 12 -9.54 -17.74 4.46
N ASP A 13 -10.45 -18.70 4.68
CA ASP A 13 -10.55 -19.46 5.93
C ASP A 13 -10.62 -18.60 7.21
N GLY A 14 -11.32 -17.45 7.10
CA GLY A 14 -11.47 -16.50 8.22
C GLY A 14 -10.22 -15.67 8.51
N LYS A 15 -9.19 -15.72 7.68
CA LYS A 15 -7.96 -14.92 7.80
C LYS A 15 -7.82 -13.95 6.62
N PRO A 16 -7.37 -12.71 6.86
CA PRO A 16 -7.09 -11.76 5.78
C PRO A 16 -5.96 -12.30 4.91
N VAL A 17 -6.21 -12.34 3.61
CA VAL A 17 -5.20 -12.63 2.59
C VAL A 17 -4.44 -11.34 2.32
N ALA A 18 -3.11 -11.42 2.36
CA ALA A 18 -2.24 -10.30 2.04
C ALA A 18 -1.56 -10.56 0.68
N LEU A 19 -1.71 -9.61 -0.24
CA LEU A 19 -1.00 -9.56 -1.50
C LEU A 19 0.28 -8.72 -1.33
N SER A 20 1.44 -9.33 -1.56
CA SER A 20 2.73 -8.64 -1.49
C SER A 20 3.21 -8.26 -2.88
N PHE A 21 3.56 -6.99 -3.07
CA PHE A 21 4.05 -6.45 -4.35
C PHE A 21 5.14 -5.39 -4.11
N ALA A 22 5.75 -4.88 -5.17
CA ALA A 22 6.75 -3.82 -5.07
C ALA A 22 6.47 -2.72 -6.09
N SER A 23 6.50 -1.46 -5.65
CA SER A 23 6.23 -0.29 -6.49
C SER A 23 7.43 0.68 -6.48
N PRO A 24 7.70 1.41 -7.57
CA PRO A 24 8.71 2.45 -7.56
C PRO A 24 8.32 3.64 -6.67
N MET A 25 9.29 4.20 -5.96
CA MET A 25 9.09 5.35 -5.06
C MET A 25 8.46 6.57 -5.76
N SER A 26 8.69 6.72 -7.07
CA SER A 26 8.10 7.80 -7.89
C SER A 26 6.58 7.77 -7.91
N GLU A 27 5.96 6.58 -7.87
CA GLU A 27 4.51 6.41 -7.84
C GLU A 27 3.94 6.68 -6.45
N LEU A 28 4.65 6.24 -5.41
CA LEU A 28 4.26 6.41 -4.01
C LEU A 28 4.41 7.85 -3.50
N ARG A 29 5.28 8.65 -4.13
CA ARG A 29 5.57 10.03 -3.68
C ARG A 29 4.32 10.91 -3.54
N LYS A 30 3.34 10.74 -4.45
CA LYS A 30 2.12 11.55 -4.49
C LYS A 30 1.16 11.27 -3.33
N ILE A 31 1.24 10.06 -2.77
CA ILE A 31 0.33 9.58 -1.72
C ILE A 31 0.99 9.59 -0.34
N VAL A 32 2.33 9.59 -0.29
CA VAL A 32 3.13 9.63 0.95
C VAL A 32 3.31 11.07 1.46
N TYR A 33 3.63 12.02 0.59
CA TYR A 33 3.97 13.39 1.00
C TYR A 33 2.78 14.34 0.94
N THR A 34 1.64 13.87 1.45
CA THR A 34 0.38 14.62 1.51
C THR A 34 -0.28 14.36 2.87
N PRO A 35 -0.85 15.39 3.52
CA PRO A 35 -1.56 15.21 4.79
C PRO A 35 -2.94 14.56 4.62
N HIS A 36 -3.40 14.36 3.39
CA HIS A 36 -4.72 13.81 3.09
C HIS A 36 -4.68 12.30 2.87
N ILE A 37 -5.63 11.58 3.48
CA ILE A 37 -5.86 10.16 3.17
C ILE A 37 -6.66 10.10 1.87
N TYR A 38 -6.07 9.48 0.85
CA TYR A 38 -6.73 9.24 -0.42
C TYR A 38 -7.19 7.79 -0.54
N VAL A 39 -8.35 7.60 -1.17
CA VAL A 39 -8.70 6.33 -1.76
C VAL A 39 -7.94 6.23 -3.08
N ILE A 40 -7.12 5.18 -3.20
CA ILE A 40 -6.26 4.94 -4.34
C ILE A 40 -6.73 3.71 -5.09
N LYS A 41 -6.60 3.75 -6.42
CA LYS A 41 -6.81 2.60 -7.28
C LYS A 41 -5.46 1.97 -7.60
N LEU A 42 -5.17 0.84 -6.98
CA LEU A 42 -3.97 0.04 -7.25
C LEU A 42 -4.27 -0.89 -8.42
N ILE A 43 -3.36 -0.97 -9.39
CA ILE A 43 -3.43 -1.95 -10.48
C ILE A 43 -2.29 -2.93 -10.26
N ILE A 44 -2.61 -4.15 -9.81
CA ILE A 44 -1.64 -5.20 -9.48
C ILE A 44 -1.94 -6.37 -10.42
N ASP A 45 -0.97 -6.78 -11.22
CA ASP A 45 -1.12 -7.87 -12.21
C ASP A 45 -2.33 -7.73 -13.17
N GLY A 46 -2.77 -6.50 -13.41
CA GLY A 46 -3.93 -6.19 -14.27
C GLY A 46 -5.27 -6.13 -13.55
N GLU A 47 -5.33 -6.50 -12.27
CA GLU A 47 -6.51 -6.38 -11.42
C GLU A 47 -6.52 -5.04 -10.68
N ALA A 48 -7.70 -4.44 -10.57
CA ALA A 48 -7.89 -3.14 -9.95
C ALA A 48 -8.42 -3.29 -8.53
N HIS A 49 -7.64 -2.82 -7.55
CA HIS A 49 -7.98 -2.83 -6.14
C HIS A 49 -8.20 -1.40 -5.64
N THR A 50 -9.28 -1.17 -4.90
CA THR A 50 -9.53 0.13 -4.24
C THR A 50 -9.00 0.04 -2.82
N ALA A 51 -8.05 0.89 -2.46
CA ALA A 51 -7.38 0.80 -1.16
C ALA A 51 -7.09 2.18 -0.56
N ILE A 52 -6.76 2.19 0.73
CA ILE A 52 -6.24 3.35 1.46
C ILE A 52 -4.87 3.02 2.06
N ILE A 53 -4.05 4.04 2.31
CA ILE A 53 -2.81 3.84 3.07
C ILE A 53 -3.16 3.55 4.52
N LYS A 54 -2.62 2.46 5.05
CA LYS A 54 -2.79 2.05 6.44
C LYS A 54 -1.57 2.40 7.29
N GLU A 55 -0.38 2.09 6.80
CA GLU A 55 0.88 2.33 7.51
C GLU A 55 2.01 2.67 6.52
N LEU A 56 2.92 3.53 6.97
CA LEU A 56 4.13 3.90 6.25
C LEU A 56 5.33 3.69 7.16
N GLN A 57 6.29 2.88 6.72
CA GLN A 57 7.53 2.65 7.46
C GLN A 57 8.67 3.44 6.84
N PHE A 58 9.40 4.17 7.68
CA PHE A 58 10.52 5.00 7.25
C PHE A 58 11.80 4.57 7.94
N HIS A 59 12.92 4.79 7.24
CA HIS A 59 14.23 4.68 7.85
C HIS A 59 14.37 5.79 8.91
N PRO A 60 14.75 5.46 10.16
CA PRO A 60 14.69 6.39 11.30
C PRO A 60 15.68 7.56 11.25
N VAL A 61 16.43 7.74 10.16
CA VAL A 61 17.52 8.73 10.05
C VAL A 61 17.52 9.37 8.68
N THR A 62 17.35 8.58 7.61
CA THR A 62 17.38 9.09 6.24
C THR A 62 16.01 9.47 5.70
N ASP A 63 14.93 9.21 6.46
CA ASP A 63 13.53 9.37 6.05
C ASP A 63 13.17 8.64 4.74
N ALA A 64 13.99 7.65 4.36
CA ALA A 64 13.72 6.82 3.20
C ALA A 64 12.51 5.92 3.49
N LEU A 65 11.53 5.90 2.59
CA LEU A 65 10.39 5.00 2.70
C LEU A 65 10.85 3.55 2.51
N LEU A 66 10.63 2.72 3.52
CA LEU A 66 11.07 1.32 3.58
C LEU A 66 9.96 0.36 3.17
N HIS A 67 8.72 0.63 3.56
CA HIS A 67 7.58 -0.24 3.32
C HIS A 67 6.26 0.52 3.43
N VAL A 68 5.23 0.04 2.72
CA VAL A 68 3.87 0.61 2.72
C VAL A 68 2.84 -0.49 2.88
N ASP A 69 1.93 -0.29 3.83
CA ASP A 69 0.72 -1.10 3.95
C ASP A 69 -0.48 -0.37 3.35
N PHE A 70 -1.20 -1.10 2.51
CA PHE A 70 -2.48 -0.71 1.94
C PHE A 70 -3.59 -1.57 2.54
N PHE A 71 -4.68 -0.91 2.90
CA PHE A 71 -5.90 -1.55 3.33
C PHE A 71 -6.95 -1.46 2.23
N GLU A 72 -7.40 -2.59 1.73
CA GLU A 72 -8.43 -2.69 0.68
C GLU A 72 -9.80 -2.31 1.25
N VAL A 73 -10.53 -1.45 0.53
CA VAL A 73 -11.85 -0.94 0.91
C VAL A 73 -12.82 -1.02 -0.26
N ASN A 74 -14.03 -1.50 0.01
CA ASN A 74 -15.15 -1.61 -0.93
C ASN A 74 -16.30 -0.71 -0.50
#